data_AF-A0A243WHT1-F1
#
_entry.id   AF-A0A243WHT1-F1
#
_cell.length_a   1.000
_cell.length_b   1.000
_cell.length_c   1.000
_cell.angle_alpha   90.00
_cell.angle_beta   90.00
_cell.angle_gamma   90.00
#
_symmetry.space_group_name_H-M   'P 1'
#
loop_
_entity.id
_entity.type
_entity.pdbx_description
1 polymer ?
#
loop_
_entity_poly.entity_id
_entity_poly.type
_entity_poly.pdbx_seq_one_letter_code
_entity_poly.pdbx_strand_id
1 'polypeptide(L)'
;MLKLCLLAITVFTLHSAGGDTDRTSSDNPPSIHARAVSMARALAARVNLEEGQYVKVKQLNEQMLNEVEGLKNEYAADQATLDLHLAATQTRYNAALLELLRPAQLSLYQQARSSMTALINPTK
;
A
#
# COMPACT_ATOMS: atom_id res chain seq x y z
N MET A 1 -14.11 1.21 -17.36
CA MET A 1 -13.27 2.19 -16.65
C MET A 1 -12.79 1.61 -15.32
N LEU A 2 -12.09 0.47 -15.36
CA LEU A 2 -11.70 -0.28 -14.17
C LEU A 2 -10.31 -0.92 -14.37
N LYS A 3 -9.33 -0.08 -14.72
CA LYS A 3 -7.92 -0.48 -14.88
C LYS A 3 -6.97 0.41 -14.08
N LEU A 4 -7.50 1.30 -13.23
CA LEU A 4 -6.72 2.39 -12.63
C LEU A 4 -6.16 2.09 -11.23
N CYS A 5 -6.49 0.97 -10.60
CA CYS A 5 -6.06 0.70 -9.22
C CYS A 5 -4.86 -0.26 -9.08
N LEU A 6 -4.33 -0.81 -10.19
CA LEU A 6 -3.39 -1.95 -10.10
C LEU A 6 -1.91 -1.61 -10.34
N LEU A 7 -1.51 -0.34 -10.45
CA LEU A 7 -0.13 0.02 -10.78
C LEU A 7 0.43 1.12 -9.88
N ALA A 8 0.71 0.77 -8.63
CA ALA A 8 1.59 1.54 -7.75
C ALA A 8 2.71 0.69 -7.15
N ILE A 9 3.19 -0.33 -7.89
CA ILE A 9 4.33 -1.18 -7.48
C ILE A 9 5.60 -0.92 -8.32
N THR A 10 5.61 0.02 -9.26
CA THR A 10 6.87 0.41 -9.93
C THR A 10 7.67 1.39 -9.06
N VAL A 11 8.16 0.89 -7.93
CA VAL A 11 9.20 1.52 -7.11
C VAL A 11 10.52 1.44 -7.89
N PHE A 12 10.92 2.58 -8.45
CA PHE A 12 12.27 3.14 -8.37
C PHE A 12 13.41 2.12 -8.37
N THR A 13 13.86 1.70 -9.55
CA THR A 13 15.13 0.98 -9.75
C THR A 13 16.30 1.97 -9.69
N LEU A 14 16.73 2.35 -8.48
CA LEU A 14 18.10 2.82 -8.28
C LEU A 14 19.00 1.62 -7.98
N HIS A 15 19.79 1.21 -8.97
CA HIS A 15 20.89 0.28 -8.78
C HIS A 15 22.03 1.02 -8.04
N SER A 16 22.20 0.76 -6.74
CA SER A 16 23.52 0.85 -6.12
C SER A 16 24.15 -0.53 -6.18
N ALA A 17 25.16 -0.69 -7.04
CA ALA A 17 26.03 -1.85 -7.05
C ALA A 17 26.83 -1.90 -5.74
N GLY A 18 26.78 -3.03 -5.03
CA GLY A 18 27.68 -3.31 -3.91
C GLY A 18 27.18 -4.39 -2.95
N GLY A 19 27.71 -5.61 -3.08
CA GLY A 19 27.85 -6.56 -1.98
C GLY A 19 26.92 -7.78 -1.99
N ASP A 20 27.49 -8.93 -2.37
CA ASP A 20 26.95 -10.29 -2.22
C ASP A 20 26.30 -10.56 -0.85
N THR A 21 25.08 -11.08 -0.81
CA THR A 21 24.80 -12.51 -0.51
C THR A 21 23.29 -12.80 -0.54
N ASP A 22 22.98 -13.94 -1.16
CA ASP A 22 21.74 -14.73 -1.07
C ASP A 22 20.44 -14.13 -1.59
N ARG A 23 20.34 -14.07 -2.92
CA ARG A 23 19.07 -13.89 -3.62
C ARG A 23 18.40 -15.26 -3.80
N THR A 24 17.74 -15.76 -2.76
CA THR A 24 16.64 -16.72 -2.97
C THR A 24 15.52 -15.97 -3.69
N SER A 25 15.56 -16.01 -5.02
CA SER A 25 14.39 -15.79 -5.86
C SER A 25 13.38 -16.89 -5.55
N SER A 26 12.61 -16.74 -4.47
CA SER A 26 11.38 -17.51 -4.32
C SER A 26 10.35 -16.86 -5.22
N ASP A 27 9.93 -17.55 -6.28
CA ASP A 27 8.75 -17.22 -7.09
C ASP A 27 7.43 -17.29 -6.28
N ASN A 28 7.50 -17.33 -4.95
CA ASN A 28 6.35 -17.20 -4.09
C ASN A 28 6.00 -15.73 -3.90
N PRO A 29 4.70 -15.37 -4.03
CA PRO A 29 4.25 -14.04 -3.64
C PRO A 29 4.67 -13.77 -2.19
N PRO A 30 5.25 -12.59 -1.89
CA PRO A 30 5.66 -12.27 -0.53
C PRO A 30 4.47 -12.41 0.42
N SER A 31 4.71 -13.01 1.59
CA SER A 31 3.67 -13.21 2.59
C SER A 31 2.98 -11.90 2.96
N ILE A 32 1.72 -11.97 3.41
CA ILE A 32 0.95 -10.79 3.86
C ILE A 32 1.76 -9.93 4.84
N HIS A 33 2.45 -10.58 5.79
CA HIS A 33 3.31 -9.89 6.74
C HIS A 33 4.46 -9.13 6.04
N ALA A 34 5.17 -9.76 5.11
CA ALA A 34 6.26 -9.10 4.37
C ALA A 34 5.75 -7.89 3.55
N ARG A 35 4.58 -8.02 2.93
CA ARG A 35 3.92 -6.93 2.20
C ARG A 35 3.53 -5.78 3.14
N ALA A 36 2.92 -6.10 4.28
CA ALA A 36 2.51 -5.11 5.27
C ALA A 36 3.71 -4.33 5.85
N VAL A 37 4.81 -5.02 6.14
CA VAL A 37 6.09 -4.41 6.56
C VAL A 37 6.62 -3.47 5.49
N SER A 38 6.61 -3.90 4.22
CA SER A 38 7.06 -3.08 3.09
C SER A 38 6.21 -1.82 2.94
N MET A 39 4.88 -1.94 3.03
CA MET A 39 3.96 -0.80 2.99
C MET A 39 4.20 0.17 4.15
N ALA A 40 4.38 -0.35 5.38
CA ALA A 40 4.65 0.47 6.55
C ALA A 40 5.99 1.22 6.42
N ARG A 41 7.05 0.56 5.90
CA ARG A 41 8.35 1.23 5.65
C ARG A 41 8.23 2.32 4.59
N ALA A 42 7.53 2.02 3.49
CA ALA A 42 7.33 2.99 2.42
C ALA A 42 6.57 4.24 2.91
N LEU A 43 5.58 4.06 3.79
CA LEU A 43 4.88 5.19 4.39
C LEU A 43 5.78 5.93 5.40
N ALA A 44 6.49 5.20 6.26
CA ALA A 44 7.42 5.79 7.23
C ALA A 44 8.46 6.70 6.59
N ALA A 45 9.04 6.26 5.46
CA ALA A 45 10.00 7.04 4.69
C ALA A 45 9.42 8.33 4.09
N ARG A 46 8.09 8.40 3.87
CA ARG A 46 7.43 9.56 3.25
C ARG A 46 6.88 10.56 4.27
N VAL A 47 6.38 10.09 5.41
CA VAL A 47 5.67 10.94 6.37
C VAL A 47 6.31 10.96 7.75
N ASN A 48 7.51 10.39 7.90
CA ASN A 48 8.26 10.32 9.16
C ASN A 48 7.40 9.74 10.29
N LEU A 49 6.95 8.50 10.11
CA LEU A 49 6.22 7.79 11.17
C LEU A 49 7.13 7.55 12.37
N GLU A 50 6.59 7.78 13.57
CA GLU A 50 7.25 7.36 14.81
C GLU A 50 7.05 5.86 15.02
N GLU A 51 7.89 5.24 15.86
CA GLU A 51 7.87 3.79 16.09
C GLU A 51 6.47 3.27 16.49
N GLY A 52 5.80 3.96 17.42
CA GLY A 52 4.45 3.59 17.83
C GLY A 52 3.41 3.71 16.70
N GLN A 53 3.59 4.66 15.78
CA GLN A 53 2.73 4.78 14.59
C GLN A 53 3.07 3.71 13.56
N TYR A 54 4.36 3.40 13.36
CA TYR A 54 4.84 2.38 12.45
C TYR A 54 4.22 1.00 12.77
N VAL A 55 4.24 0.60 14.04
CA VAL A 55 3.65 -0.68 14.48
C VAL A 55 2.14 -0.72 14.18
N LYS A 56 1.41 0.36 14.48
CA LYS A 56 -0.03 0.45 14.21
C LYS A 56 -0.35 0.43 12.72
N VAL A 57 0.41 1.15 11.90
CA VAL A 57 0.28 1.15 10.44
C VAL A 57 0.55 -0.24 9.88
N LYS A 58 1.59 -0.94 10.37
CA LYS A 58 1.88 -2.31 9.95
C LYS A 58 0.71 -3.23 10.24
N GLN A 59 0.17 -3.20 11.45
CA GLN A 59 -1.01 -4.01 11.83
C GLN A 59 -2.23 -3.67 10.97
N LEU A 60 -2.48 -2.38 10.71
CA LEU A 60 -3.56 -1.93 9.84
C LEU A 60 -3.38 -2.44 8.40
N ASN A 61 -2.15 -2.46 7.88
CA ASN A 61 -1.84 -3.03 6.57
C ASN A 61 -2.10 -4.54 6.53
N GLU A 62 -1.69 -5.28 7.57
CA GLU A 62 -1.93 -6.73 7.67
C GLU A 62 -3.43 -7.02 7.66
N GLN A 63 -4.22 -6.29 8.46
CA GLN A 63 -5.67 -6.44 8.51
C GLN A 63 -6.32 -6.20 7.13
N MET A 64 -5.97 -5.09 6.47
CA MET A 64 -6.50 -4.77 5.14
C MET A 64 -6.12 -5.83 4.11
N LEU A 65 -4.87 -6.29 4.10
CA LEU A 65 -4.41 -7.31 3.15
C LEU A 65 -5.12 -8.66 3.35
N ASN A 66 -5.31 -9.06 4.61
CA ASN A 66 -6.07 -10.27 4.94
C ASN A 66 -7.54 -10.15 4.50
N GLU A 67 -8.17 -9.01 4.74
CA GLU A 67 -9.56 -8.77 4.31
C GLU A 67 -9.67 -8.83 2.78
N VAL A 68 -8.75 -8.18 2.06
CA VAL A 68 -8.71 -8.23 0.59
C VAL A 68 -8.54 -9.65 0.06
N GLU A 69 -7.67 -10.47 0.66
CA GLU A 69 -7.52 -11.88 0.25
C GLU A 69 -8.78 -12.70 0.58
N GLY A 70 -9.42 -12.45 1.73
CA GLY A 70 -10.71 -13.06 2.08
C GLY A 70 -11.80 -12.73 1.06
N LEU A 71 -11.97 -11.45 0.72
CA LEU A 71 -12.95 -10.98 -0.26
C LEU A 71 -12.73 -11.61 -1.65
N LYS A 72 -11.47 -11.70 -2.09
CA LYS A 72 -11.13 -12.34 -3.38
C LYS A 72 -11.52 -13.81 -3.43
N ASN A 73 -11.37 -14.51 -2.31
CA ASN A 73 -11.76 -15.92 -2.21
C ASN A 73 -13.29 -16.07 -2.15
N GLU A 74 -13.97 -15.19 -1.40
CA GLU A 74 -15.42 -15.25 -1.21
C GLU A 74 -16.20 -14.86 -2.47
N TYR A 75 -15.80 -13.78 -3.14
CA TYR A 75 -16.53 -13.20 -4.28
C TYR A 75 -15.85 -13.49 -5.63
N ALA A 76 -15.05 -14.55 -5.74
CA ALA A 76 -14.32 -14.89 -6.96
C ALA A 76 -15.21 -15.03 -8.22
N ALA A 77 -16.47 -15.43 -8.03
CA ALA A 77 -17.45 -15.61 -9.10
C ALA A 77 -18.35 -14.38 -9.35
N ASP A 78 -18.35 -13.40 -8.44
CA ASP A 78 -19.15 -12.18 -8.55
C ASP A 78 -18.25 -10.95 -8.48
N GLN A 79 -17.73 -10.57 -9.64
CA GLN A 79 -16.78 -9.47 -9.76
C GLN A 79 -17.38 -8.12 -9.35
N ALA A 80 -18.68 -7.89 -9.59
CA ALA A 80 -19.31 -6.62 -9.26
C ALA A 80 -19.39 -6.43 -7.74
N THR A 81 -19.77 -7.49 -7.02
CA THR A 81 -19.76 -7.49 -5.56
C THR A 81 -18.34 -7.42 -5.01
N LEU A 82 -17.39 -8.16 -5.59
CA LEU A 82 -15.98 -8.06 -5.20
C LEU A 82 -15.46 -6.62 -5.28
N ASP A 83 -15.70 -5.93 -6.40
CA ASP A 83 -15.24 -4.55 -6.61
C ASP A 83 -15.84 -3.59 -5.58
N LEU A 84 -17.13 -3.74 -5.26
CA LEU A 84 -17.82 -2.95 -4.24
C LEU A 84 -17.17 -3.13 -2.86
N HIS A 85 -16.94 -4.37 -2.45
CA HIS A 85 -16.35 -4.68 -1.14
C HIS A 85 -14.87 -4.26 -1.05
N LEU A 86 -14.11 -4.40 -2.14
CA LEU A 86 -12.73 -3.90 -2.19
C LEU A 86 -12.68 -2.37 -2.05
N ALA A 87 -13.56 -1.65 -2.73
CA ALA A 87 -13.64 -0.19 -2.61
C ALA A 87 -14.02 0.26 -1.18
N ALA A 88 -14.97 -0.44 -0.56
CA ALA A 88 -15.35 -0.18 0.83
C ALA A 88 -14.19 -0.44 1.80
N THR A 89 -13.48 -1.56 1.64
CA THR A 89 -12.30 -1.93 2.44
C THR A 89 -11.20 -0.88 2.33
N GLN A 90 -10.89 -0.46 1.10
CA GLN A 90 -9.90 0.58 0.84
C GLN A 90 -10.28 1.93 1.47
N THR A 91 -11.57 2.27 1.46
CA THR A 91 -12.09 3.50 2.07
C THR A 91 -11.90 3.49 3.58
N ARG A 92 -12.29 2.40 4.26
CA ARG A 92 -12.11 2.24 5.71
C ARG A 92 -10.64 2.24 6.11
N TYR A 93 -9.80 1.51 5.37
CA TYR A 93 -8.36 1.50 5.59
C TYR A 93 -7.78 2.92 5.50
N ASN A 94 -8.16 3.70 4.48
CA ASN A 94 -7.65 5.06 4.34
C ASN A 94 -8.16 5.97 5.47
N ALA A 95 -9.41 5.84 5.90
CA ALA A 95 -9.92 6.62 7.04
C ALA A 95 -9.12 6.32 8.33
N ALA A 96 -8.97 5.04 8.68
CA ALA A 96 -8.19 4.61 9.84
C ALA A 96 -6.73 5.06 9.76
N LEU A 97 -6.12 5.04 8.57
CA LEU A 97 -4.76 5.52 8.39
C LEU A 97 -4.65 7.02 8.69
N LEU A 98 -5.60 7.83 8.23
CA LEU A 98 -5.59 9.28 8.47
C LEU A 98 -5.75 9.61 9.96
N GLU A 99 -6.51 8.81 10.72
CA GLU A 99 -6.64 8.96 12.17
C GLU A 99 -5.33 8.69 12.92
N LEU A 100 -4.41 7.89 12.35
CA LEU A 100 -3.10 7.61 12.94
C LEU A 100 -2.07 8.72 12.69
N LEU A 101 -2.31 9.60 11.71
CA LEU A 101 -1.36 10.64 11.32
C LEU A 101 -1.63 11.94 12.07
N ARG A 102 -0.56 12.60 12.51
CA ARG A 102 -0.63 13.97 13.04
C ARG A 102 -0.84 14.98 11.90
N PRO A 103 -1.34 16.19 12.18
CA PRO A 103 -1.59 17.20 11.14
C PRO A 103 -0.39 17.49 10.23
N ALA A 104 0.82 17.58 10.78
CA ALA A 104 2.03 17.78 9.98
C ALA A 104 2.34 16.59 9.03
N GLN A 105 2.10 15.37 9.51
CA GLN A 105 2.31 14.14 8.72
C GLN A 105 1.22 13.97 7.66
N LEU A 106 -0.01 14.45 7.94
CA LEU A 106 -1.12 14.45 7.00
C LEU A 106 -0.82 15.32 5.77
N SER A 107 -0.19 16.48 5.95
CA SER A 107 0.23 17.33 4.83
C SER A 107 1.26 16.63 3.92
N LEU A 108 2.25 15.96 4.52
CA LEU A 108 3.23 15.15 3.78
C LEU A 108 2.56 14.00 3.03
N TYR A 109 1.61 13.32 3.67
CA TYR A 109 0.83 12.25 3.06
C TYR A 109 0.04 12.74 1.84
N GLN A 110 -0.66 13.88 1.97
CA GLN A 110 -1.42 14.49 0.88
C GLN A 110 -0.51 14.90 -0.28
N GLN A 111 0.65 15.47 0.01
CA GLN A 111 1.63 15.84 -1.01
C GLN A 111 2.18 14.61 -1.76
N ALA A 112 2.53 13.55 -1.02
CA ALA A 112 3.00 12.28 -1.59
C ALA A 112 1.93 11.57 -2.43
N ARG A 113 0.65 11.76 -2.10
CA ARG A 113 -0.47 11.19 -2.86
C ARG A 113 -0.77 12.00 -4.13
N SER A 114 -0.71 13.32 -4.05
CA SER A 114 -0.95 14.21 -5.20
C SER A 114 0.14 14.10 -6.27
N SER A 115 1.41 13.92 -5.88
CA SER A 115 2.51 13.72 -6.83
C SER A 115 2.37 12.44 -7.65
N MET A 116 1.77 11.39 -7.06
CA MET A 116 1.49 10.13 -7.75
C MET A 116 0.34 10.26 -8.75
N THR A 117 -0.71 11.04 -8.42
CA THR A 117 -1.81 11.32 -9.34
C THR A 117 -1.39 12.23 -10.50
N ALA A 118 -0.48 13.17 -10.26
CA ALA A 118 0.04 14.07 -11.30
C ALA A 118 0.85 13.34 -12.39
N LEU A 119 1.56 12.27 -12.03
CA LEU A 119 2.31 11.45 -12.99
C LEU A 119 1.41 10.60 -13.90
N ILE A 120 0.18 10.32 -13.48
CA ILE A 120 -0.82 9.59 -14.28
C ILE A 120 -1.54 10.52 -15.26
N ASN A 121 -1.45 11.85 -15.06
CA ASN A 121 -2.05 12.84 -15.92
C ASN A 121 -1.01 13.89 -16.38
N PRO A 122 -0.01 13.51 -17.21
CA PRO A 122 0.81 14.50 -17.90
C PRO A 122 -0.09 15.18 -18.93
N THR A 123 -0.52 16.40 -18.63
CA THR A 123 -1.41 17.18 -19.48
C THR A 123 -0.83 17.36 -20.89
N LYS A 124 -1.63 17.01 -21.89
CA LYS A 124 -2.13 18.00 -22.85
C LYS A 124 -3.52 17.61 -23.31
#